data_AF-A0A5C3Q216-F1
#
_entry.id   AF-A0A5C3Q216-F1
#
_cell.length_a   1.000
_cell.length_b   1.000
_cell.length_c   1.000
_cell.angle_alpha   90.00
_cell.angle_beta   90.00
_cell.angle_gamma   90.00
#
_symmetry.space_group_name_H-M   'P 1'
#
loop_
_entity.id
_entity.type
_entity.pdbx_description
1 polymer ?
#
loop_
_entity_poly.entity_id
_entity_poly.type
_entity_poly.pdbx_seq_one_letter_code
_entity_poly.pdbx_strand_id
1 'polypeptide(L)' 'HTEELAFQVTDIGNNNLILGIKWLCRHNPTINWDCYTMDFESDFCRSNCTLRPTPSPTPKTTPLTYSYYPTGYW' A
#
# COMPACT_ATOMS: atom_id res chain seq x y z
N HIS A 1 -0.05 7.94 1.13
CA HIS A 1 0.84 9.03 1.55
C HIS A 1 1.20 9.89 0.33
N THR A 2 1.24 11.21 0.48
CA THR A 2 1.67 12.15 -0.56
C THR A 2 2.33 13.36 0.12
N GLU A 3 3.55 13.69 -0.30
CA GLU A 3 4.35 14.82 0.20
C GLU A 3 5.27 15.35 -0.90
N GLU A 4 5.74 16.59 -0.75
CA GLU A 4 6.72 17.22 -1.63
C GLU A 4 8.11 17.17 -0.97
N LEU A 5 9.12 16.70 -1.70
CA LEU A 5 10.48 16.49 -1.19
C LEU A 5 11.52 16.93 -2.23
N ALA A 6 12.64 17.47 -1.75
CA ALA A 6 13.81 17.76 -2.58
C ALA A 6 14.84 16.63 -2.50
N PHE A 7 15.36 16.22 -3.66
CA PHE A 7 16.34 15.15 -3.78
C PHE A 7 17.58 15.61 -4.54
N GLN A 8 18.72 14.98 -4.25
CA GLN A 8 19.91 15.09 -5.11
C GLN A 8 19.76 14.10 -6.27
N VAL A 9 20.12 14.54 -7.48
CA VAL A 9 20.06 13.72 -8.69
C VAL A 9 21.40 13.00 -8.88
N THR A 10 21.37 11.68 -8.93
CA THR A 10 22.55 10.84 -9.17
C THR A 10 22.13 9.50 -9.77
N ASP A 11 23.08 8.75 -10.31
CA ASP A 11 22.85 7.38 -10.77
C ASP A 11 22.68 6.44 -9.57
N ILE A 12 21.48 5.86 -9.44
CA ILE A 12 21.10 4.95 -8.36
C ILE A 12 20.78 3.54 -8.87
N GLY A 13 21.21 3.21 -10.10
CA GLY A 13 20.98 1.93 -10.74
C GLY A 13 19.49 1.68 -11.01
N ASN A 14 18.99 0.50 -10.63
CA ASN A 14 17.62 0.07 -10.92
C ASN A 14 16.55 0.66 -9.98
N ASN A 15 16.93 1.62 -9.13
CA ASN A 15 16.01 2.24 -8.18
C ASN A 15 15.43 3.54 -8.76
N ASN A 16 14.18 3.84 -8.42
CA ASN A 16 13.55 5.09 -8.84
C ASN A 16 13.78 6.23 -7.84
N LEU A 17 13.96 5.90 -6.56
CA LEU A 17 14.08 6.84 -5.46
C LEU A 17 14.76 6.17 -4.26
N ILE A 18 15.55 6.93 -3.51
CA ILE A 18 16.11 6.49 -2.23
C ILE A 18 15.65 7.46 -1.15
N LEU A 19 14.98 6.93 -0.12
CA LEU A 19 14.59 7.67 1.06
C LEU A 19 15.63 7.44 2.16
N GLY A 20 16.31 8.52 2.58
CA GLY A 20 17.36 8.44 3.58
C GLY A 20 16.85 8.36 5.02
N ILE A 21 17.78 8.13 5.96
CA ILE A 21 17.49 7.98 7.40
C ILE A 21 16.72 9.16 7.99
N LYS A 22 17.03 10.40 7.60
CA LYS A 22 16.30 11.58 8.10
C LYS A 22 14.80 11.53 7.80
N TRP A 23 14.45 11.01 6.63
CA TRP A 23 13.06 10.84 6.23
C TRP A 23 12.42 9.71 7.05
N LEU A 24 13.10 8.57 7.18
CA LEU A 24 12.63 7.42 7.95
C LEU A 24 12.39 7.76 9.43
N CYS A 25 13.32 8.47 10.08
CA CYS A 25 13.17 8.86 11.48
C CYS A 25 12.01 9.82 11.72
N ARG A 26 11.69 10.69 10.74
CA ARG A 26 10.57 11.63 10.85
C ARG A 26 9.23 10.91 10.78
N HIS A 27 9.08 10.01 9.82
CA HIS A 27 7.81 9.30 9.59
C HIS A 27 7.65 8.09 10.51
N ASN A 28 8.76 7.51 10.96
CA ASN A 28 8.83 6.29 11.76
C ASN A 28 7.87 5.19 11.27
N PRO A 29 7.95 4.80 9.99
CA PRO A 29 7.01 3.84 9.43
C PRO A 29 7.27 2.43 9.97
N THR A 30 6.21 1.63 10.03
CA THR A 30 6.34 0.18 10.25
C THR A 30 6.66 -0.46 8.91
N ILE A 31 7.80 -1.14 8.81
CA ILE A 31 8.23 -1.81 7.58
C ILE A 31 8.09 -3.32 7.76
N ASN A 32 7.28 -3.94 6.91
CA ASN A 32 7.22 -5.39 6.79
C ASN A 32 7.99 -5.80 5.54
N TRP A 33 9.20 -6.31 5.75
CA TRP A 33 10.10 -6.73 4.67
C TRP A 33 9.65 -8.02 3.97
N ASP A 34 8.92 -8.90 4.66
CA ASP A 34 8.42 -10.15 4.08
C ASP A 34 7.30 -9.87 3.07
N CYS A 35 6.42 -8.92 3.40
CA CYS A 35 5.29 -8.52 2.55
C CYS A 35 5.62 -7.35 1.62
N TYR A 36 6.81 -6.75 1.72
CA TYR A 36 7.19 -5.52 1.03
C TYR A 36 6.20 -4.37 1.25
N THR A 37 5.70 -4.21 2.48
CA THR A 37 4.77 -3.13 2.83
C THR A 37 5.40 -2.14 3.81
N MET A 38 4.89 -0.92 3.78
CA MET A 38 5.29 0.18 4.66
C MET A 38 4.04 0.94 5.11
N ASP A 39 3.81 1.00 6.41
CA ASP A 39 2.64 1.63 7.02
C ASP A 39 3.01 2.94 7.73
N PHE A 40 2.17 3.96 7.55
CA PHE A 40 2.42 5.35 7.95
C PHE A 40 1.47 5.77 9.09
N GLU A 41 1.68 5.20 10.27
CA GLU A 41 0.76 5.34 11.41
C GLU A 41 1.35 6.13 12.59
N SER A 42 2.42 6.90 12.39
CA SER A 42 2.91 7.79 13.46
C SER A 42 1.97 8.98 13.68
N ASP A 43 2.03 9.63 14.85
CA ASP A 43 1.29 10.86 15.11
C ASP A 43 1.65 11.95 14.09
N PHE A 44 2.92 12.02 13.72
CA PHE A 44 3.39 12.92 12.66
C PHE A 44 2.66 12.64 11.35
N CYS A 45 2.58 11.37 10.93
CA CYS A 45 1.91 11.01 9.69
C CYS A 45 0.40 11.30 9.73
N ARG A 46 -0.29 11.00 10.82
CA ARG A 46 -1.73 11.30 10.97
C ARG A 46 -2.06 12.78 10.79
N SER A 47 -1.18 13.68 11.24
CA SER A 47 -1.42 15.12 11.16
C SER A 47 -0.85 15.78 9.91
N ASN A 48 0.23 15.25 9.33
CA ASN A 48 1.00 15.96 8.30
C ASN A 48 1.03 15.23 6.95
N CYS A 49 0.65 13.95 6.91
CA CYS A 49 0.65 13.17 5.68
C CYS A 49 -0.74 13.14 5.07
N THR A 50 -0.81 13.40 3.76
CA THR A 50 -2.06 13.22 3.02
C THR A 50 -2.31 11.72 2.86
N LEU A 51 -3.09 11.14 3.78
CA LEU A 51 -3.57 9.78 3.66
C LEU A 51 -4.74 9.79 2.68
N ARG A 52 -4.47 9.51 1.40
CA ARG A 52 -5.55 9.03 0.53
C ARG A 52 -6.03 7.70 1.11
N PRO A 53 -7.34 7.51 1.35
CA PRO A 53 -7.84 6.19 1.70
C PRO A 53 -7.39 5.24 0.61
N THR A 54 -6.59 4.23 0.97
CA THR A 54 -6.36 3.10 0.08
C THR A 54 -7.73 2.57 -0.29
N PRO A 55 -8.06 2.34 -1.59
CA PRO A 55 -9.23 1.56 -1.90
C PRO A 55 -9.06 0.25 -1.15
N SER A 56 -9.94 -0.01 -0.18
CA SER A 56 -9.97 -1.29 0.50
C SER A 56 -9.98 -2.36 -0.60
N PRO A 57 -9.25 -3.47 -0.44
CA PRO A 57 -9.51 -4.63 -1.26
C PRO A 57 -10.95 -5.02 -0.94
N THR A 58 -11.89 -4.51 -1.73
CA THR A 58 -13.24 -5.02 -1.74
C THR A 58 -13.05 -6.52 -1.98
N PRO A 59 -13.57 -7.39 -1.11
CA PRO A 59 -13.65 -8.79 -1.46
C PRO A 59 -14.34 -8.79 -2.81
N LYS A 60 -13.65 -9.28 -3.85
CA LYS A 60 -14.27 -9.54 -5.12
C LYS A 60 -15.37 -10.54 -4.76
N THR A 61 -16.60 -10.07 -4.61
CA THR A 61 -17.77 -10.93 -4.52
C THR A 61 -17.85 -11.60 -5.87
N THR A 62 -17.10 -12.69 -6.04
CA THR A 62 -17.35 -13.65 -7.09
C THR A 62 -18.81 -14.04 -6.88
N PRO A 63 -19.71 -13.76 -7.84
CA PRO A 63 -21.07 -14.26 -7.73
C PRO A 63 -20.97 -15.76 -7.54
N LEU A 64 -21.51 -16.28 -6.43
CA LEU A 64 -21.74 -17.71 -6.29
C LEU A 64 -22.68 -18.08 -7.43
N THR A 65 -22.11 -18.57 -8.54
CA THR A 65 -22.88 -19.21 -9.59
C THR A 65 -23.30 -20.55 -9.01
N TYR A 66 -24.45 -20.54 -8.33
CA TYR A 66 -25.17 -21.75 -7.98
C TYR A 66 -25.57 -22.39 -9.31
N SER A 67 -24.80 -23.38 -9.76
CA SER A 67 -25.16 -24.22 -10.89
C SER A 67 -26.30 -25.12 -10.43
N TYR A 68 -27.52 -24.70 -10.75
CA TYR A 68 -28.69 -25.57 -10.69
C TYR A 68 -28.52 -26.65 -11.75
N TYR A 69 -28.06 -27.84 -11.36
CA TYR A 69 -28.15 -29.01 -12.20
C TYR A 69 -29.61 -29.47 -12.23
N PRO A 70 -30.27 -29.53 -13.40
CA PRO A 70 -31.59 -30.14 -13.48
C PRO A 70 -31.43 -31.65 -13.26
N THR A 71 -32.01 -32.16 -12.16
CA THR A 71 -32.24 -33.60 -12.01
C THR A 71 -33.26 -34.02 -13.06
N GLY A 72 -32.77 -34.59 -14.16
CA GLY A 72 -33.58 -35.30 -15.13
C GLY A 72 -33.93 -36.72 -14.64
N TYR A 73 -35.06 -37.20 -15.15
CA TYR A 73 -35.58 -38.58 -15.15
C TYR A 73 -36.17 -39.08 -13.82
N TRP A 74 -37.51 -39.16 -13.73
CA TRP A 74 -38.32 -40.33 -14.11
C TRP A 74 -39.72 -39.89 -14.56
#